data_AF-A0A967L5T7-F1
#
_entry.id   AF-A0A967L5T7-F1
#
_cell.length_a   1.000
_cell.length_b   1.000
_cell.length_c   1.000
_cell.angle_alpha   90.00
_cell.angle_beta   90.00
_cell.angle_gamma   90.00
#
_symmetry.space_group_name_H-M   'P 1'
#
loop_
_entity.id
_entity.type
_entity.pdbx_description
1 polymer ?
#
loop_
_entity_poly.entity_id
_entity_poly.type
_entity_poly.pdbx_seq_one_letter_code
_entity_poly.pdbx_strand_id
1 'polypeptide(L)'
;GGEVAVTVSVDDQSEALIFDTVFLFDGEDSGEFGIEVVNDLFPDGAQTVTVTASAPGFSPATATFEVTDDGDDYGLVVNEVFYVSGDANGDGLA
;
A
#
# COMPACT_ATOMS: atom_id res chain seq x y z
N GLY A 1 -31.46 -18.13 -11.27
CA GLY A 1 -30.42 -17.12 -11.51
C GLY A 1 -29.06 -17.75 -11.30
N GLY A 2 -28.07 -17.29 -12.07
CA GLY A 2 -26.65 -17.49 -11.73
C GLY A 2 -26.14 -16.29 -10.95
N GLU A 3 -24.89 -16.36 -10.51
CA GLU A 3 -24.14 -15.23 -9.95
C GLU A 3 -22.97 -14.89 -10.88
N VAL A 4 -22.52 -13.64 -10.85
CA VAL A 4 -21.27 -13.21 -11.46
C VAL A 4 -20.26 -12.99 -10.34
N ALA A 5 -19.16 -13.74 -10.37
CA ALA A 5 -18.02 -13.49 -9.50
C ALA A 5 -17.13 -12.43 -10.14
N VAL A 6 -16.96 -11.30 -9.44
CA VAL A 6 -16.10 -10.19 -9.84
C VAL A 6 -14.85 -10.22 -8.96
N THR A 7 -13.70 -10.41 -9.59
CA THR A 7 -12.40 -10.27 -8.94
C THR A 7 -12.00 -8.80 -8.98
N VAL A 8 -11.60 -8.26 -7.84
CA VAL A 8 -11.12 -6.89 -7.71
C VAL A 8 -9.66 -6.94 -7.25
N SER A 9 -8.79 -6.16 -7.89
CA SER A 9 -7.37 -6.07 -7.55
C SER A 9 -6.88 -4.63 -7.61
N VAL A 10 -5.78 -4.35 -6.91
CA VAL A 10 -5.01 -3.12 -7.04
C VAL A 10 -3.68 -3.38 -7.76
N ASP A 11 -3.11 -2.34 -8.37
CA ASP A 11 -1.79 -2.38 -8.99
C ASP A 11 -0.65 -2.24 -7.99
N ASP A 12 -0.89 -1.56 -6.87
CA ASP A 12 0.07 -1.39 -5.80
C ASP A 12 -0.44 -1.91 -4.45
N GLN A 13 0.26 -2.91 -3.92
CA GLN A 13 -0.04 -3.55 -2.65
C GLN A 13 0.78 -3.01 -1.48
N SER A 14 1.78 -2.14 -1.71
CA SER A 14 2.37 -1.37 -0.60
C SER A 14 1.40 -0.33 -0.07
N GLU A 15 0.45 0.13 -0.90
CA GLU A 15 -0.47 1.22 -0.59
C GLU A 15 -1.87 0.75 -0.19
N ALA A 16 -2.36 -0.32 -0.83
CA ALA A 16 -3.72 -0.79 -0.61
C ALA A 16 -3.87 -2.29 -0.78
N LEU A 17 -4.83 -2.88 -0.07
CA LEU A 17 -5.16 -4.29 -0.19
C LEU A 17 -6.66 -4.47 -0.38
N ILE A 18 -7.02 -5.44 -1.23
CA ILE A 18 -8.38 -5.93 -1.44
C ILE A 18 -8.33 -7.45 -1.38
N PHE A 19 -9.12 -8.05 -0.49
CA PHE A 19 -9.14 -9.50 -0.27
C PHE A 19 -10.42 -10.17 -0.78
N ASP A 20 -11.44 -9.37 -1.08
CA ASP A 20 -12.78 -9.86 -1.34
C ASP A 20 -13.01 -10.18 -2.82
N THR A 21 -13.83 -11.22 -3.05
CA THR A 21 -14.51 -11.43 -4.33
C THR A 21 -15.94 -10.92 -4.19
N VAL A 22 -16.37 -10.06 -5.11
CA VAL A 22 -17.73 -9.53 -5.12
C VAL A 22 -18.62 -10.47 -5.93
N PHE A 23 -19.73 -10.90 -5.35
CA PHE A 23 -20.73 -11.72 -6.03
C PHE A 23 -21.96 -10.86 -6.35
N LEU A 24 -22.35 -10.82 -7.63
CA LEU A 24 -23.57 -10.16 -8.07
C LEU A 24 -24.60 -11.23 -8.44
N PHE A 25 -25.72 -11.25 -7.73
CA PHE A 25 -26.83 -12.15 -7.98
C PHE A 25 -27.77 -11.62 -9.06
N ASP A 26 -28.69 -12.47 -9.52
CA ASP A 26 -29.69 -12.12 -10.54
C ASP A 26 -30.54 -10.91 -10.11
N GLY A 27 -30.52 -9.85 -10.92
CA GLY A 27 -31.18 -8.58 -10.64
C GLY A 27 -30.32 -7.57 -9.87
N GLU A 28 -29.07 -7.89 -9.55
CA GLU A 28 -28.10 -6.94 -8.99
C GLU A 28 -27.19 -6.36 -10.07
N ASP A 29 -27.03 -5.04 -10.04
CA ASP A 29 -26.20 -4.29 -10.99
C ASP A 29 -24.90 -3.77 -10.34
N SER A 30 -24.76 -3.93 -9.02
CA SER A 30 -23.65 -3.38 -8.22
C SER A 30 -23.42 -4.16 -6.93
N GLY A 31 -22.18 -4.17 -6.45
CA GLY A 31 -21.79 -4.73 -5.15
C GLY A 31 -20.70 -3.89 -4.50
N GLU A 32 -20.44 -4.15 -3.22
CA GLU A 32 -19.47 -3.42 -2.41
C GLU A 32 -18.29 -4.32 -2.03
N PHE A 33 -17.12 -3.73 -1.86
CA PHE A 33 -15.91 -4.39 -1.35
C PHE A 33 -15.15 -3.42 -0.45
N GLY A 34 -14.40 -3.97 0.51
CA GLY A 34 -13.51 -3.17 1.36
C GLY A 34 -12.18 -2.87 0.67
N ILE A 35 -11.60 -1.72 1.00
CA ILE A 35 -10.21 -1.39 0.70
C ILE A 35 -9.51 -1.17 2.03
N GLU A 36 -8.42 -1.91 2.27
CA GLU A 36 -7.53 -1.66 3.40
C GLU A 36 -6.36 -0.78 2.92
N VAL A 37 -6.26 0.44 3.44
CA VAL A 37 -5.08 1.29 3.20
C VAL A 37 -3.93 0.81 4.08
N VAL A 38 -2.74 0.70 3.49
CA VAL A 38 -1.54 0.22 4.16
C VAL A 38 -0.73 1.44 4.60
N ASN A 39 -0.34 1.48 5.88
CA ASN A 39 0.68 2.41 6.34
C ASN A 39 2.00 1.63 6.35
N ASP A 40 2.93 2.01 5.49
CA ASP A 40 4.27 1.44 5.48
C ASP A 40 5.24 2.29 6.31
N LEU A 41 6.54 2.05 6.19
CA LEU A 41 7.55 2.84 6.94
C LEU A 41 8.32 3.80 6.02
N PHE A 42 8.02 3.80 4.73
CA PHE A 42 8.76 4.47 3.67
C PHE A 42 7.99 5.67 3.14
N PRO A 43 8.37 6.91 3.52
CA PRO A 43 7.76 8.10 2.96
C PRO A 43 8.22 8.23 1.50
N ASP A 44 7.37 7.76 0.60
CA ASP A 44 7.50 7.95 -0.84
C ASP A 44 6.54 9.01 -1.39
N GLY A 45 5.74 9.62 -0.51
CA GLY A 45 4.76 10.63 -0.85
C GLY A 45 3.42 10.04 -1.30
N ALA A 46 2.50 10.89 -1.73
CA ALA A 46 1.18 10.40 -2.13
C ALA A 46 1.25 9.54 -3.40
N GLN A 47 0.70 8.33 -3.34
CA GLN A 47 0.66 7.38 -4.45
C GLN A 47 -0.76 7.24 -5.01
N THR A 48 -0.85 7.14 -6.34
CA THR A 48 -2.13 6.83 -7.02
C THR A 48 -2.23 5.33 -7.26
N VAL A 49 -3.27 4.72 -6.68
CA VAL A 49 -3.59 3.29 -6.84
C VAL A 49 -4.69 3.11 -7.89
N THR A 50 -4.50 2.16 -8.79
CA THR A 50 -5.50 1.72 -9.77
C THR A 50 -6.19 0.44 -9.31
N VAL A 51 -7.50 0.53 -9.10
CA VAL A 51 -8.38 -0.63 -8.90
C VAL A 51 -8.83 -1.18 -10.25
N THR A 52 -8.76 -2.50 -10.42
CA THR A 52 -9.31 -3.21 -11.58
C THR A 52 -10.34 -4.22 -11.13
N ALA A 53 -11.56 -4.14 -11.69
CA ALA A 53 -12.61 -5.13 -11.51
C ALA A 53 -12.77 -5.97 -12.78
N SER A 54 -12.80 -7.30 -12.65
CA SER A 54 -12.84 -8.24 -13.77
C SER A 54 -13.79 -9.40 -13.50
N ALA A 55 -14.56 -9.77 -14.52
CA ALA A 55 -15.44 -10.93 -14.50
C ALA A 55 -15.47 -11.61 -15.88
N PRO A 56 -15.61 -12.95 -15.96
CA PRO A 56 -15.69 -13.66 -17.23
C PRO A 56 -16.81 -13.15 -18.13
N GLY A 57 -16.48 -12.82 -19.39
CA GLY A 57 -17.46 -12.33 -20.37
C GLY A 57 -17.73 -10.82 -20.31
N PHE A 58 -17.11 -10.08 -19.38
CA PHE A 58 -17.20 -8.63 -19.27
C PHE A 58 -15.84 -8.00 -19.57
N SER A 59 -15.86 -6.77 -20.12
CA SER A 59 -14.64 -5.96 -20.17
C SER A 59 -14.28 -5.51 -18.76
N PRO A 60 -12.99 -5.54 -18.38
CA PRO A 60 -12.57 -5.06 -17.07
C PRO A 60 -12.83 -3.56 -16.94
N ALA A 61 -13.20 -3.14 -15.74
CA ALA A 61 -13.36 -1.74 -15.37
C ALA A 61 -12.19 -1.30 -14.49
N THR A 62 -11.82 -0.02 -14.59
CA THR A 62 -10.75 0.56 -13.76
C THR A 62 -11.22 1.85 -13.09
N ALA A 63 -10.70 2.10 -11.90
CA ALA A 63 -10.86 3.33 -11.14
C ALA A 63 -9.57 3.64 -10.39
N THR A 64 -9.35 4.90 -10.01
CA THR A 64 -8.15 5.30 -9.28
C THR A 64 -8.50 6.07 -8.01
N PHE A 65 -7.65 5.95 -6.99
CA PHE A 65 -7.68 6.78 -5.79
C PHE A 65 -6.25 7.11 -5.34
N GLU A 66 -6.12 8.12 -4.48
CA GLU A 66 -4.83 8.54 -3.92
C GLU A 66 -4.71 8.06 -2.47
N VAL A 67 -3.59 7.44 -2.13
CA VAL A 67 -3.17 7.15 -0.76
C VAL A 67 -2.18 8.24 -0.36
N THR A 68 -2.50 8.96 0.72
CA THR A 68 -1.64 10.03 1.23
C THR A 68 -0.65 9.49 2.23
N ASP A 69 0.62 9.77 2.01
CA ASP A 69 1.70 9.61 2.96
C ASP A 69 1.40 10.31 4.30
N ASP A 70 1.79 9.70 5.42
CA ASP A 70 1.54 10.24 6.77
C ASP A 70 2.62 11.25 7.23
N GLY A 71 3.68 11.41 6.43
CA GLY A 71 4.74 12.38 6.63
C GLY A 71 5.75 11.95 7.68
N ASP A 72 5.92 10.65 7.90
CA ASP A 72 7.02 10.10 8.68
C ASP A 72 8.39 10.45 8.06
N ASP A 73 9.43 10.49 8.91
CA ASP A 73 10.78 10.90 8.50
C ASP A 73 11.76 9.77 8.80
N TYR A 74 12.55 9.41 7.79
CA TYR A 74 13.68 8.50 7.96
C TYR A 74 14.85 9.23 8.60
N GLY A 75 14.87 9.27 9.93
CA GLY A 75 16.04 9.70 10.68
C GLY A 75 17.24 8.79 10.41
N LEU A 76 18.25 9.29 9.70
CA LEU A 76 19.55 8.61 9.60
C LEU A 76 20.24 8.63 10.97
N VAL A 77 20.35 7.47 11.62
CA VAL A 77 21.11 7.34 12.87
C VAL A 77 22.57 7.03 12.54
N VAL A 78 23.44 8.03 12.68
CA VAL A 78 24.89 7.78 12.74
C VAL A 78 25.24 7.45 14.19
N ASN A 79 25.36 6.15 14.50
CA ASN A 79 25.66 5.72 15.86
C ASN A 79 27.15 5.86 16.23
N GLU A 80 28.06 6.03 15.26
CA GLU A 80 29.45 6.41 15.49
C GLU A 80 30.19 6.57 14.15
N VAL A 81 30.84 7.71 13.93
CA VAL A 81 31.92 7.80 12.94
C VAL A 81 33.21 7.47 13.68
N PHE A 82 33.60 6.20 13.69
CA PHE A 82 34.95 5.84 14.11
C PHE A 82 35.95 6.35 13.07
N TYR A 83 36.61 7.46 13.38
CA TYR A 83 37.93 7.74 12.84
C TYR A 83 38.89 7.89 14.01
N VAL A 84 39.74 6.88 14.26
CA VAL A 84 40.83 7.01 15.23
C VAL A 84 42.19 6.82 14.55
N SER A 85 43.00 7.87 14.67
CA SER A 85 44.20 7.73 15.47
C SER A 85 44.24 8.87 16.49
N GLY A 86 43.92 8.59 17.76
CA GLY A 86 43.97 9.54 18.88
C GLY A 86 42.59 10.08 19.25
N ASP A 87 42.01 9.49 20.29
CA ASP A 87 40.77 9.88 20.98
C ASP A 87 40.69 11.40 21.26
N ALA A 88 39.59 12.03 20.82
CA ALA A 88 39.43 13.49 20.80
C ALA A 88 38.36 14.04 21.77
N ASN A 89 37.51 13.21 22.40
CA ASN A 89 36.52 13.68 23.38
C ASN A 89 36.68 13.04 24.76
N GLY A 90 37.54 12.02 24.92
CA GLY A 90 38.07 11.61 26.22
C GLY A 90 37.01 11.11 27.20
N ASP A 91 35.92 10.51 26.72
CA ASP A 91 34.82 9.98 27.54
C ASP A 91 34.76 8.44 27.62
N GLY A 92 35.80 7.75 27.14
CA GLY A 92 36.00 6.31 27.35
C GLY A 92 36.90 5.99 28.56
N LEU A 93 36.43 5.10 29.44
CA LEU A 93 37.29 4.37 30.38
C LEU A 93 38.26 3.48 29.58
N ALA A 94 39.49 3.38 30.07
CA ALA A 94 40.57 2.55 29.53
C ALA A 94 40.18 1.10 29.19
#